data_AF-A0ABD3RS39-F1
#
_entry.id   AF-A0ABD3RS39-F1
#
_cell.length_a   1.000
_cell.length_b   1.000
_cell.length_c   1.000
_cell.angle_alpha   90.00
_cell.angle_beta   90.00
_cell.angle_gamma   90.00
#
_symmetry.space_group_name_H-M   'P 1'
#
loop_
_entity.id
_entity.type
_entity.pdbx_description
1 polymer ?
#
loop_
_entity_poly.entity_id
_entity_poly.type
_entity_poly.pdbx_seq_one_letter_code
_entity_poly.pdbx_strand_id
1 'polypeptide(L)'
;MTSTMMDITPEASSRICAHMNDDHAHTCHAMVVSAISNGGGENGKVQNARMTSVSTTAYSLSYVLCNGDACSMREIVIPFVPRLNSPDEVGPRLIRDHHRAMTPKFAWLVTDPIIRTIAAACILLGAGTSMGRDGLGSTVDGIPWVKSMIDATFGSSSRFADAVAGAWYFALVAHSMEAIYTAYVCRVILKLKMGATMKWFVLNSCVGYPVMKKVLELVAIDSAARSKKRG
;
A
#
# COMPACT_ATOMS: atom_id res chain seq x y z
N MET A 1 18.45 43.89 -4.86
CA MET A 1 19.17 42.99 -3.91
C MET A 1 18.76 41.56 -4.22
N THR A 2 19.60 40.83 -4.94
CA THR A 2 19.44 39.37 -5.13
C THR A 2 19.75 38.71 -3.80
N SER A 3 18.71 38.36 -3.05
CA SER A 3 18.85 37.50 -1.86
C SER A 3 19.48 36.19 -2.33
N THR A 4 20.74 35.97 -1.97
CA THR A 4 21.44 34.71 -2.22
C THR A 4 20.69 33.65 -1.40
N MET A 5 19.82 32.88 -2.06
CA MET A 5 19.18 31.74 -1.40
C MET A 5 20.29 30.84 -0.85
N MET A 6 20.25 30.54 0.45
CA MET A 6 21.17 29.60 1.04
C MET A 6 20.88 28.21 0.47
N ASP A 7 21.69 27.80 -0.50
CA ASP A 7 21.62 26.47 -1.06
C ASP A 7 22.13 25.43 -0.07
N ILE A 8 21.61 24.21 -0.21
CA ILE A 8 22.03 23.07 0.61
C ILE A 8 23.43 22.67 0.17
N THR A 9 24.40 22.67 1.10
CA THR A 9 25.77 22.27 0.75
C THR A 9 25.82 20.79 0.33
N PRO A 10 26.79 20.39 -0.51
CA PRO A 10 26.96 19.00 -0.92
C PRO A 10 27.08 18.03 0.27
N GLU A 11 27.76 18.44 1.33
CA GLU A 11 27.94 17.64 2.55
C GLU A 11 26.62 17.47 3.30
N ALA A 12 25.81 18.54 3.39
CA ALA A 12 24.49 18.47 4.01
C ALA A 12 23.55 17.56 3.20
N SER A 13 23.54 17.70 1.86
CA SER A 13 22.79 16.81 0.96
C SER A 13 23.21 15.36 1.14
N SER A 14 24.52 15.07 1.17
CA SER A 14 25.05 13.72 1.36
C SER A 14 24.62 13.10 2.70
N ARG A 15 24.69 13.85 3.80
CA ARG A 15 24.20 13.39 5.12
C ARG A 15 22.71 13.08 5.11
N ILE A 16 21.89 13.94 4.49
CA ILE A 16 20.44 13.73 4.38
C ILE A 16 20.14 12.48 3.54
N CYS A 17 20.81 12.33 2.40
CA CYS A 17 20.65 11.15 1.53
C CYS A 17 21.05 9.86 2.25
N ALA A 18 22.18 9.86 2.96
CA ALA A 18 22.61 8.71 3.76
C ALA A 18 21.57 8.33 4.83
N HIS A 19 21.09 9.32 5.59
CA HIS A 19 20.04 9.08 6.59
C HIS A 19 18.74 8.53 5.97
N MET A 20 18.30 9.09 4.84
CA MET A 20 17.11 8.62 4.13
C MET A 20 17.29 7.20 3.59
N ASN A 21 18.46 6.88 3.05
CA ASN A 21 18.76 5.56 2.49
C ASN A 21 18.89 4.47 3.56
N ASP A 22 19.42 4.83 4.73
CA ASP A 22 19.68 3.90 5.82
C ASP A 22 18.43 3.64 6.67
N ASP A 23 17.76 4.72 7.09
CA ASP A 23 16.71 4.65 8.11
C ASP A 23 15.29 4.71 7.51
N HIS A 24 15.19 5.11 6.24
CA HIS A 24 13.94 5.40 5.53
C HIS A 24 13.94 4.83 4.09
N ALA A 25 14.59 3.69 3.84
CA ALA A 25 14.66 3.08 2.50
C ALA A 25 13.27 2.79 1.91
N HIS A 26 12.33 2.36 2.75
CA HIS A 26 10.94 2.12 2.38
C HIS A 26 10.25 3.40 1.88
N THR A 27 10.60 4.56 2.45
CA THR A 27 10.11 5.88 2.03
C THR A 27 10.58 6.20 0.62
N CYS A 28 11.87 6.01 0.34
CA CYS A 28 12.45 6.24 -0.99
C CYS A 28 11.75 5.36 -2.04
N HIS A 29 11.53 4.08 -1.72
CA HIS A 29 10.79 3.15 -2.59
C HIS A 29 9.35 3.62 -2.85
N ALA A 30 8.60 3.96 -1.81
CA ALA A 30 7.22 4.42 -1.94
C ALA A 30 7.11 5.74 -2.73
N MET A 31 8.06 6.66 -2.57
CA MET A 31 8.13 7.90 -3.35
C MET A 31 8.34 7.62 -4.84
N VAL A 32 9.25 6.71 -5.20
CA VAL A 32 9.47 6.30 -6.59
C VAL A 32 8.22 5.66 -7.18
N VAL A 33 7.62 4.69 -6.48
CA VAL A 33 6.40 4.01 -6.96
C VAL A 33 5.26 5.00 -7.15
N SER A 34 5.08 5.94 -6.21
CA SER A 34 4.06 6.99 -6.30
C SER A 34 4.29 7.92 -7.50
N ALA A 35 5.55 8.33 -7.75
CA ALA A 35 5.90 9.19 -8.87
C ALA A 35 5.64 8.52 -10.23
N ILE A 36 6.09 7.27 -10.41
CA ILE A 36 5.89 6.50 -11.65
C ILE A 36 4.40 6.28 -11.90
N SER A 37 3.64 5.89 -10.86
CA SER A 37 2.20 5.62 -10.99
C SER A 37 1.38 6.84 -11.42
N ASN A 38 1.82 8.05 -11.05
CA ASN A 38 1.11 9.28 -11.42
C ASN A 38 1.53 9.80 -12.81
N GLY A 39 2.73 9.45 -13.29
CA GLY A 39 3.26 9.87 -14.59
C GLY A 39 2.80 9.03 -15.79
N GLY A 40 1.85 8.10 -15.60
CA GLY A 40 1.50 7.10 -16.62
C GLY A 40 2.62 6.11 -16.91
N GLY A 41 3.51 5.90 -15.93
CA GLY A 41 4.81 5.29 -16.12
C GLY A 41 4.80 3.78 -16.37
N GLU A 42 5.96 3.33 -16.87
CA GLU A 42 6.31 1.96 -17.27
C GLU A 42 5.89 0.90 -16.23
N ASN A 43 5.28 -0.20 -16.71
CA ASN A 43 4.96 -1.36 -15.87
C ASN A 43 6.27 -2.07 -15.49
N GLY A 44 6.64 -2.04 -14.22
CA GLY A 44 7.86 -2.70 -13.74
C GLY A 44 7.98 -2.79 -12.23
N LYS A 45 8.83 -3.71 -11.76
CA LYS A 45 9.15 -3.85 -10.34
C LYS A 45 10.28 -2.89 -9.97
N VAL A 46 9.99 -1.93 -9.10
CA VAL A 46 10.98 -1.01 -8.53
C VAL A 46 11.81 -1.72 -7.46
N GLN A 47 13.13 -1.64 -7.59
CA GLN A 47 14.12 -2.19 -6.66
C GLN A 47 15.20 -1.16 -6.33
N ASN A 48 15.89 -1.35 -5.19
CA ASN A 48 17.06 -0.55 -4.79
C ASN A 48 16.87 0.97 -4.90
N ALA A 49 15.67 1.48 -4.58
CA ALA A 49 15.39 2.91 -4.60
C ALA A 49 16.23 3.63 -3.53
N ARG A 50 16.95 4.69 -3.93
CA ARG A 50 17.84 5.47 -3.07
C ARG A 50 17.84 6.94 -3.45
N MET A 51 17.87 7.81 -2.46
CA MET A 51 18.08 9.24 -2.63
C MET A 51 19.53 9.52 -3.00
N THR A 52 19.74 10.26 -4.10
CA THR A 52 21.07 10.59 -4.64
C THR A 52 21.47 12.03 -4.33
N SER A 53 20.52 12.96 -4.36
CA SER A 53 20.77 14.37 -4.06
C SER A 53 19.52 15.09 -3.55
N VAL A 54 19.75 16.17 -2.81
CA VAL A 54 18.72 17.08 -2.28
C VAL A 54 19.17 18.51 -2.52
N SER A 55 18.26 19.36 -3.03
CA SER A 55 18.46 20.80 -3.22
C SER A 55 17.29 21.58 -2.64
N THR A 56 17.35 22.91 -2.69
CA THR A 56 16.24 23.79 -2.27
C THR A 56 15.00 23.67 -3.17
N THR A 57 15.16 23.07 -4.37
CA THR A 57 14.10 23.01 -5.39
C THR A 57 13.55 21.61 -5.61
N ALA A 58 14.35 20.56 -5.37
CA ALA A 58 13.98 19.19 -5.65
C ALA A 58 14.88 18.19 -4.92
N TYR A 59 14.49 16.92 -4.94
CA TYR A 59 15.35 15.79 -4.57
C TYR A 59 15.31 14.74 -5.67
N SER A 60 16.42 14.01 -5.81
CA SER A 60 16.60 13.00 -6.83
C SER A 60 16.66 11.61 -6.21
N LEU A 61 15.98 10.66 -6.84
CA LEU A 61 15.93 9.26 -6.44
C LEU A 61 16.41 8.40 -7.60
N SER A 62 17.45 7.62 -7.37
CA SER A 62 17.86 6.52 -8.26
C SER A 62 17.12 5.24 -7.88
N TYR A 63 16.82 4.40 -8.87
CA TYR A 63 16.18 3.11 -8.64
C TYR A 63 16.48 2.16 -9.81
N VAL A 64 16.26 0.88 -9.59
CA VAL A 64 16.32 -0.15 -10.63
C VAL A 64 14.89 -0.54 -10.98
N LEU A 65 14.52 -0.41 -12.26
CA LEU A 65 13.24 -0.88 -12.78
C LEU A 65 13.45 -2.19 -13.53
N CYS A 66 12.79 -3.25 -13.08
CA CYS A 66 12.87 -4.58 -13.71
C CYS A 66 11.55 -4.97 -14.38
N ASN A 67 11.63 -5.32 -15.66
CA ASN A 67 10.54 -5.79 -16.51
C ASN A 67 10.88 -7.20 -17.01
N GLY A 68 10.40 -8.23 -16.29
CA GLY A 68 10.90 -9.59 -16.48
C GLY A 68 12.38 -9.67 -16.09
N ASP A 69 13.22 -10.16 -17.00
CA ASP A 69 14.67 -10.32 -16.78
C ASP A 69 15.47 -9.04 -17.08
N ALA A 70 14.87 -8.06 -17.75
CA ALA A 70 15.52 -6.80 -18.08
C ALA A 70 15.42 -5.80 -16.92
N CYS A 71 16.55 -5.41 -16.34
CA CYS A 71 16.63 -4.39 -15.30
C CYS A 71 17.43 -3.18 -15.78
N SER A 72 16.90 -1.98 -15.58
CA SER A 72 17.58 -0.72 -15.92
C SER A 72 17.67 0.20 -14.72
N MET A 73 18.82 0.85 -14.55
CA MET A 73 18.97 1.93 -13.57
C MET A 73 18.33 3.19 -14.13
N ARG A 74 17.49 3.83 -13.32
CA ARG A 74 16.74 5.04 -13.66
C ARG A 74 16.92 6.06 -12.55
N GLU A 75 16.67 7.31 -12.87
CA GLU A 75 16.64 8.42 -11.92
C GLU A 75 15.35 9.23 -12.13
N ILE A 76 14.75 9.68 -11.04
CA ILE A 76 13.63 10.63 -11.06
C ILE A 76 13.97 11.82 -10.18
N VAL A 77 13.52 12.99 -10.60
CA VAL A 77 13.66 14.24 -9.85
C VAL A 77 12.27 14.68 -9.39
N ILE A 78 12.08 14.78 -8.07
CA ILE A 78 10.82 15.17 -7.46
C ILE A 78 10.93 16.62 -6.95
N PRO A 79 10.18 17.58 -7.53
CA PRO A 79 10.27 18.97 -7.13
C PRO A 79 9.57 19.24 -5.80
N PHE A 80 10.14 20.13 -5.00
CA PHE A 80 9.45 20.74 -3.86
C PHE A 80 8.48 21.81 -4.34
N VAL A 81 7.18 21.64 -4.06
CA VAL A 81 6.12 22.58 -4.49
C VAL A 81 5.28 23.08 -3.30
N PRO A 82 5.49 24.30 -2.77
CA PRO A 82 6.48 25.29 -3.18
C PRO A 82 7.94 24.88 -2.90
N ARG A 83 8.88 25.60 -3.53
CA ARG A 83 10.32 25.51 -3.27
C ARG A 83 10.60 25.82 -1.80
N LEU A 84 11.70 25.30 -1.28
CA LEU A 84 12.12 25.54 0.10
C LEU A 84 12.67 26.95 0.24
N ASN A 85 12.33 27.63 1.34
CA ASN A 85 12.88 28.95 1.66
C ASN A 85 14.23 28.85 2.35
N SER A 86 14.48 27.74 3.06
CA SER A 86 15.72 27.46 3.77
C SER A 86 16.03 25.96 3.81
N PRO A 87 17.30 25.58 4.02
CA PRO A 87 17.71 24.17 4.20
C PRO A 87 16.98 23.45 5.34
N ASP A 88 16.57 24.15 6.39
CA ASP A 88 15.91 23.55 7.56
C ASP A 88 14.51 23.01 7.23
N GLU A 89 13.88 23.50 6.15
CA GLU A 89 12.58 23.02 5.69
C GLU A 89 12.65 21.63 5.04
N VAL A 90 13.83 21.15 4.64
CA VAL A 90 14.00 19.86 3.92
C VAL A 90 13.45 18.69 4.74
N GLY A 91 13.85 18.58 6.01
CA GLY A 91 13.44 17.48 6.88
C GLY A 91 11.91 17.38 7.02
N PRO A 92 11.23 18.45 7.49
CA PRO A 92 9.77 18.49 7.54
C PRO A 92 9.09 18.18 6.19
N ARG A 93 9.71 18.61 5.08
CA ARG A 93 9.18 18.36 3.74
C ARG A 93 9.25 16.90 3.33
N LEU A 94 10.40 16.25 3.56
CA LEU A 94 10.60 14.84 3.29
C LEU A 94 9.69 13.97 4.16
N ILE A 95 9.48 14.33 5.44
CA ILE A 95 8.53 13.65 6.34
C ILE A 95 7.09 13.76 5.81
N ARG A 96 6.71 14.92 5.29
CA ARG A 96 5.38 15.10 4.70
C ARG A 96 5.22 14.25 3.45
N ASP A 97 6.22 14.23 2.58
CA ASP A 97 6.20 13.44 1.35
C ASP A 97 6.25 11.93 1.66
N HIS A 98 6.94 11.51 2.73
CA HIS A 98 6.88 10.15 3.29
C HIS A 98 5.45 9.73 3.59
N HIS A 99 4.75 10.51 4.42
CA HIS A 99 3.37 10.19 4.76
C HIS A 99 2.46 10.19 3.53
N ARG A 100 2.67 11.11 2.58
CA ARG A 100 1.90 11.16 1.33
C ARG A 100 2.13 9.91 0.48
N ALA A 101 3.38 9.50 0.29
CA ALA A 101 3.74 8.34 -0.53
C ALA A 101 3.30 7.01 0.09
N MET A 102 3.34 6.92 1.43
CA MET A 102 2.98 5.72 2.19
C MET A 102 1.48 5.60 2.51
N THR A 103 0.67 6.61 2.18
CA THR A 103 -0.78 6.56 2.40
C THR A 103 -1.44 5.71 1.32
N PRO A 104 -2.29 4.72 1.67
CA PRO A 104 -2.92 3.88 0.68
C PRO A 104 -4.00 4.67 -0.07
N LYS A 105 -4.26 4.26 -1.31
CA LYS A 105 -5.29 4.87 -2.15
C LYS A 105 -6.54 4.00 -2.10
N PHE A 106 -7.65 4.51 -1.53
CA PHE A 106 -8.93 3.80 -1.54
C PHE A 106 -9.45 3.49 -2.94
N ALA A 107 -9.00 4.23 -3.95
CA ALA A 107 -9.27 3.92 -5.36
C ALA A 107 -8.88 2.48 -5.73
N TRP A 108 -7.94 1.84 -5.02
CA TRP A 108 -7.59 0.44 -5.23
C TRP A 108 -8.77 -0.53 -5.07
N LEU A 109 -9.79 -0.19 -4.27
CA LEU A 109 -11.03 -0.97 -4.19
C LEU A 109 -11.75 -1.10 -5.54
N VAL A 110 -11.48 -0.19 -6.46
CA VAL A 110 -12.10 -0.15 -7.79
C VAL A 110 -11.09 -0.45 -8.89
N THR A 111 -9.86 0.05 -8.78
CA THR A 111 -8.85 -0.01 -9.84
C THR A 111 -8.00 -1.27 -9.82
N ASP A 112 -7.77 -1.87 -8.64
CA ASP A 112 -6.99 -3.11 -8.53
C ASP A 112 -7.95 -4.31 -8.63
N PRO A 113 -7.83 -5.16 -9.66
CA PRO A 113 -8.82 -6.20 -9.95
C PRO A 113 -8.90 -7.27 -8.85
N ILE A 114 -7.79 -7.56 -8.17
CA ILE A 114 -7.76 -8.57 -7.09
C ILE A 114 -8.44 -7.99 -5.85
N ILE A 115 -8.05 -6.77 -5.46
CA ILE A 115 -8.65 -6.06 -4.33
C ILE A 115 -10.15 -5.88 -4.55
N ARG A 116 -10.56 -5.46 -5.75
CA ARG A 116 -11.97 -5.29 -6.12
C ARG A 116 -12.76 -6.60 -6.02
N THR A 117 -12.20 -7.69 -6.55
CA THR A 117 -12.87 -9.00 -6.53
C THR A 117 -13.09 -9.48 -5.10
N ILE A 118 -12.09 -9.35 -4.24
CA ILE A 118 -12.20 -9.78 -2.84
C ILE A 118 -13.17 -8.89 -2.06
N ALA A 119 -13.10 -7.57 -2.24
CA ALA A 119 -14.05 -6.65 -1.62
C ALA A 119 -15.50 -6.96 -2.05
N ALA A 120 -15.73 -7.21 -3.34
CA ALA A 120 -17.04 -7.60 -3.86
C ALA A 120 -17.51 -8.94 -3.29
N ALA A 121 -16.62 -9.95 -3.22
CA ALA A 121 -16.94 -11.24 -2.61
C ALA A 121 -17.34 -11.09 -1.14
N CYS A 122 -16.61 -10.30 -0.35
CA CYS A 122 -16.96 -10.00 1.04
C CYS A 122 -18.32 -9.30 1.16
N ILE A 123 -18.62 -8.33 0.29
CA ILE A 123 -19.93 -7.66 0.27
C ILE A 123 -21.05 -8.68 -0.03
N LEU A 124 -20.86 -9.57 -1.02
CA LEU A 124 -21.84 -10.59 -1.37
C LEU A 124 -22.04 -11.61 -0.24
N LEU A 125 -20.96 -12.02 0.44
CA LEU A 125 -21.04 -12.89 1.61
C LEU A 125 -21.82 -12.22 2.75
N GLY A 126 -21.54 -10.94 3.03
CA GLY A 126 -22.27 -10.17 4.03
C GLY A 126 -23.74 -10.00 3.69
N ALA A 127 -24.06 -9.67 2.43
CA ALA A 127 -25.42 -9.56 1.94
C ALA A 127 -26.17 -10.89 2.06
N GLY A 128 -25.59 -11.99 1.58
CA GLY A 128 -26.18 -13.32 1.70
C GLY A 128 -26.40 -13.75 3.16
N THR A 129 -25.45 -13.44 4.04
CA THR A 129 -25.60 -13.72 5.48
C THR A 129 -26.73 -12.90 6.10
N SER A 130 -26.88 -11.62 5.71
CA SER A 130 -27.93 -10.74 6.23
C SER A 130 -29.36 -11.16 5.84
N MET A 131 -29.52 -11.90 4.74
CA MET A 131 -30.81 -12.47 4.32
C MET A 131 -31.28 -13.61 5.22
N GLY A 132 -30.38 -14.15 6.05
CA GLY A 132 -30.64 -15.34 6.85
C GLY A 132 -30.72 -16.62 6.00
N ARG A 133 -30.75 -17.75 6.70
CA ARG A 133 -30.71 -19.08 6.07
C ARG A 133 -31.87 -19.31 5.10
N ASP A 134 -33.09 -19.02 5.55
CA ASP A 134 -34.30 -19.27 4.77
C ASP A 134 -34.46 -18.27 3.61
N GLY A 135 -34.07 -17.01 3.82
CA GLY A 135 -34.14 -15.98 2.78
C GLY A 135 -33.15 -16.24 1.64
N LEU A 136 -31.90 -16.57 1.97
CA LEU A 136 -30.90 -16.95 0.97
C LEU A 136 -31.28 -18.26 0.28
N GLY A 137 -31.73 -19.27 1.04
CA GLY A 137 -32.19 -20.55 0.51
C GLY A 137 -33.32 -20.39 -0.50
N SER A 138 -34.35 -19.62 -0.15
CA SER A 138 -35.50 -19.35 -1.04
C SER A 138 -35.10 -18.59 -2.31
N THR A 139 -34.13 -17.68 -2.20
CA THR A 139 -33.61 -16.92 -3.36
C THR A 139 -32.87 -17.84 -4.33
N VAL A 140 -32.04 -18.76 -3.80
CA VAL A 140 -31.36 -19.79 -4.60
C VAL A 140 -32.37 -20.71 -5.26
N ASP A 141 -33.35 -21.20 -4.51
CA ASP A 141 -34.35 -22.15 -5.00
C ASP A 141 -35.24 -21.55 -6.09
N GLY A 142 -35.44 -20.22 -6.09
CA GLY A 142 -36.16 -19.49 -7.13
C GLY A 142 -35.46 -19.42 -8.49
N ILE A 143 -34.18 -19.82 -8.59
CA ILE A 143 -33.41 -19.78 -9.83
C ILE A 143 -32.92 -21.20 -10.18
N PRO A 144 -33.60 -21.93 -11.09
CA PRO A 144 -33.37 -23.37 -11.29
C PRO A 144 -31.93 -23.78 -11.60
N TRP A 145 -31.23 -23.00 -12.43
CA TRP A 145 -29.84 -23.31 -12.80
C TRP A 145 -28.87 -23.09 -11.62
N VAL A 146 -29.11 -22.08 -10.78
CA VAL A 146 -28.32 -21.82 -9.56
C VAL A 146 -28.57 -22.93 -8.54
N LYS A 147 -29.83 -23.29 -8.33
CA LYS A 147 -30.21 -24.40 -7.44
C LYS A 147 -29.54 -25.70 -7.85
N SER A 148 -29.60 -26.07 -9.14
CA SER A 148 -28.96 -27.29 -9.65
C SER A 148 -27.45 -27.30 -9.40
N MET A 149 -26.78 -26.17 -9.62
CA MET A 149 -25.34 -26.02 -9.34
C MET A 149 -25.03 -26.12 -7.84
N ILE A 150 -25.84 -25.48 -7.00
CA ILE A 150 -25.67 -25.49 -5.53
C ILE A 150 -25.96 -26.88 -4.95
N ASP A 151 -27.01 -27.55 -5.39
CA ASP A 151 -27.30 -28.91 -4.94
C ASP A 151 -26.19 -29.88 -5.35
N ALA A 152 -25.62 -29.72 -6.55
CA ALA A 152 -24.48 -30.52 -7.00
C ALA A 152 -23.21 -30.29 -6.14
N THR A 153 -23.01 -29.07 -5.62
CA THR A 153 -21.77 -28.70 -4.92
C THR A 153 -21.88 -28.81 -3.40
N PHE A 154 -23.00 -28.38 -2.83
CA PHE A 154 -23.26 -28.26 -1.39
C PHE A 154 -24.32 -29.24 -0.88
N GLY A 155 -25.02 -29.93 -1.78
CA GLY A 155 -26.08 -30.90 -1.47
C GLY A 155 -27.44 -30.28 -1.16
N SER A 156 -27.50 -29.01 -0.74
CA SER A 156 -28.75 -28.27 -0.55
C SER A 156 -28.51 -26.76 -0.43
N SER A 157 -29.53 -25.97 -0.74
CA SER A 157 -29.56 -24.51 -0.51
C SER A 157 -29.35 -24.13 0.96
N SER A 158 -29.83 -24.96 1.89
CA SER A 158 -29.64 -24.77 3.33
C SER A 158 -28.17 -24.87 3.76
N ARG A 159 -27.47 -25.92 3.30
CA ARG A 159 -26.02 -26.10 3.56
C ARG A 159 -25.19 -25.02 2.89
N PHE A 160 -25.60 -24.56 1.70
CA PHE A 160 -24.96 -23.42 1.05
C PHE A 160 -25.10 -22.14 1.87
N ALA A 161 -26.29 -21.85 2.39
CA ALA A 161 -26.51 -20.66 3.23
C ALA A 161 -25.66 -20.70 4.52
N ASP A 162 -25.56 -21.87 5.16
CA ASP A 162 -24.68 -22.06 6.33
C ASP A 162 -23.21 -21.83 5.96
N ALA A 163 -22.78 -22.31 4.78
CA ALA A 163 -21.41 -22.09 4.29
C ALA A 163 -21.13 -20.61 3.99
N VAL A 164 -22.08 -19.88 3.40
CA VAL A 164 -21.97 -18.43 3.16
C VAL A 164 -21.82 -17.68 4.49
N ALA A 165 -22.66 -17.97 5.48
CA ALA A 165 -22.57 -17.37 6.80
C ALA A 165 -21.23 -17.69 7.48
N GLY A 166 -20.80 -18.95 7.45
CA GLY A 166 -19.52 -19.38 8.00
C GLY A 166 -18.34 -18.67 7.34
N ALA A 167 -18.33 -18.57 6.01
CA ALA A 167 -17.30 -17.87 5.26
C ALA A 167 -17.27 -16.36 5.57
N TRP A 168 -18.44 -15.73 5.73
CA TRP A 168 -18.53 -14.32 6.14
C TRP A 168 -17.92 -14.07 7.51
N TYR A 169 -18.32 -14.85 8.53
CA TYR A 169 -17.77 -14.69 9.88
C TYR A 169 -16.27 -14.99 9.94
N PHE A 170 -15.81 -16.02 9.22
CA PHE A 170 -14.38 -16.29 9.09
C PHE A 170 -13.63 -15.09 8.48
N ALA A 171 -14.11 -14.55 7.37
CA ALA A 171 -13.51 -13.39 6.72
C ALA A 171 -13.46 -12.18 7.65
N LEU A 172 -14.54 -11.92 8.40
CA LEU A 172 -14.61 -10.81 9.36
C LEU A 172 -13.54 -10.93 10.45
N VAL A 173 -13.35 -12.13 11.02
CA VAL A 173 -12.32 -12.37 12.05
C VAL A 173 -10.92 -12.26 11.44
N ALA A 174 -10.66 -12.94 10.32
CA ALA A 174 -9.36 -12.94 9.65
C ALA A 174 -8.94 -11.51 9.25
N HIS A 175 -9.81 -10.77 8.57
CA HIS A 175 -9.54 -9.40 8.15
C HIS A 175 -9.32 -8.46 9.34
N SER A 176 -10.02 -8.67 10.46
CA SER A 176 -9.84 -7.88 11.68
C SER A 176 -8.45 -8.10 12.29
N MET A 177 -8.01 -9.36 12.40
CA MET A 177 -6.68 -9.69 12.88
C MET A 177 -5.59 -9.10 11.99
N GLU A 178 -5.73 -9.26 10.67
CA GLU A 178 -4.79 -8.70 9.70
C GLU A 178 -4.77 -7.17 9.74
N ALA A 179 -5.93 -6.51 9.94
CA ALA A 179 -6.03 -5.06 9.99
C ALA A 179 -5.36 -4.51 11.24
N ILE A 180 -5.54 -5.14 12.40
CA ILE A 180 -4.86 -4.79 13.65
C ILE A 180 -3.34 -4.92 13.47
N TYR A 181 -2.88 -6.04 12.92
CA TYR A 181 -1.45 -6.26 12.65
C TYR A 181 -0.90 -5.21 11.67
N THR A 182 -1.63 -4.92 10.59
CA THR A 182 -1.28 -3.89 9.61
C THR A 182 -1.17 -2.52 10.27
N ALA A 183 -2.12 -2.16 11.15
CA ALA A 183 -2.09 -0.90 11.88
C ALA A 183 -0.88 -0.82 12.83
N TYR A 184 -0.57 -1.90 13.54
CA TYR A 184 0.62 -2.01 14.37
C TYR A 184 1.91 -1.79 13.56
N VAL A 185 2.08 -2.51 12.46
CA VAL A 185 3.25 -2.39 11.57
C VAL A 185 3.37 -0.96 11.03
N CYS A 186 2.28 -0.39 10.53
CA CYS A 186 2.24 0.98 10.04
C CYS A 186 2.64 2.00 11.12
N ARG A 187 2.20 1.81 12.37
CA ARG A 187 2.43 2.76 13.46
C ARG A 187 3.82 2.62 14.07
N VAL A 188 4.26 1.39 14.34
CA VAL A 188 5.46 1.11 15.14
C VAL A 188 6.69 0.96 14.24
N ILE A 189 6.57 0.26 13.12
CA ILE A 189 7.70 -0.03 12.23
C ILE A 189 7.86 1.09 11.20
N LEU A 190 6.79 1.40 10.45
CA LEU A 190 6.83 2.40 9.37
C LEU A 190 6.62 3.85 9.86
N LYS A 191 6.37 4.03 11.16
CA LYS A 191 6.22 5.32 11.85
C LYS A 191 5.20 6.26 11.16
N LEU A 192 4.11 5.72 10.64
CA LEU A 192 3.07 6.50 9.97
C LEU A 192 2.23 7.32 10.96
N LYS A 193 1.68 8.45 10.48
CA LYS A 193 0.68 9.25 11.20
C LYS A 193 -0.63 8.48 11.33
N MET A 194 -1.36 8.75 12.41
CA MET A 194 -2.64 8.08 12.71
C MET A 194 -3.61 8.07 11.52
N GLY A 195 -3.74 9.20 10.80
CA GLY A 195 -4.61 9.27 9.62
C GLY A 195 -4.21 8.29 8.51
N ALA A 196 -2.92 8.11 8.23
CA ALA A 196 -2.46 7.14 7.23
C ALA A 196 -2.61 5.69 7.74
N THR A 197 -2.31 5.45 9.02
CA THR A 197 -2.52 4.15 9.67
C THR A 197 -3.98 3.71 9.63
N MET A 198 -4.92 4.60 9.95
CA MET A 198 -6.36 4.30 9.90
C MET A 198 -6.84 3.99 8.49
N LYS A 199 -6.29 4.65 7.45
CA LYS A 199 -6.60 4.30 6.06
C LYS A 199 -6.14 2.89 5.71
N TRP A 200 -4.94 2.49 6.14
CA TRP A 200 -4.45 1.12 5.97
C TRP A 200 -5.32 0.12 6.72
N PHE A 201 -5.68 0.42 7.97
CA PHE A 201 -6.57 -0.41 8.78
C PHE A 201 -7.90 -0.66 8.07
N VAL A 202 -8.61 0.41 7.70
CA VAL A 202 -9.93 0.30 7.05
C VAL A 202 -9.83 -0.46 5.73
N LEU A 203 -8.83 -0.13 4.89
CA LEU A 203 -8.65 -0.81 3.61
C LEU A 203 -8.36 -2.30 3.81
N ASN A 204 -7.57 -2.66 4.82
CA ASN A 204 -7.28 -4.06 5.14
C ASN A 204 -8.49 -4.77 5.75
N SER A 205 -9.31 -4.11 6.57
CA SER A 205 -10.56 -4.71 7.08
C SER A 205 -11.53 -5.09 5.94
N CYS A 206 -11.54 -4.32 4.85
CA CYS A 206 -12.39 -4.60 3.69
C CYS A 206 -11.88 -5.74 2.81
N VAL A 207 -10.57 -5.98 2.76
CA VAL A 207 -9.93 -6.78 1.69
C VAL A 207 -9.06 -7.92 2.22
N GLY A 208 -8.49 -7.76 3.40
CA GLY A 208 -7.60 -8.73 4.05
C GLY A 208 -6.20 -8.78 3.44
N TYR A 209 -5.63 -9.98 3.44
CA TYR A 209 -4.23 -10.31 3.12
C TYR A 209 -3.59 -9.52 1.95
N PRO A 210 -4.24 -9.28 0.79
CA PRO A 210 -3.60 -8.54 -0.29
C PRO A 210 -3.14 -7.13 0.10
N VAL A 211 -3.86 -6.46 1.00
CA VAL A 211 -3.51 -5.13 1.51
C VAL A 211 -2.36 -5.23 2.51
N MET A 212 -2.42 -6.19 3.44
CA MET A 212 -1.36 -6.49 4.39
C MET A 212 -0.04 -6.83 3.67
N LYS A 213 -0.10 -7.63 2.59
CA LYS A 213 1.07 -7.98 1.78
C LYS A 213 1.80 -6.76 1.24
N LYS A 214 1.07 -5.73 0.76
CA LYS A 214 1.69 -4.48 0.30
C LYS A 214 2.45 -3.76 1.42
N VAL A 215 1.93 -3.80 2.66
CA VAL A 215 2.62 -3.24 3.82
C VAL A 215 3.86 -4.05 4.20
N LEU A 216 3.75 -5.39 4.17
CA LEU A 216 4.87 -6.28 4.44
C LEU A 216 6.01 -6.15 3.42
N GLU A 217 5.70 -5.88 2.16
CA GLU A 217 6.70 -5.58 1.13
C GLU A 217 7.51 -4.32 1.49
N LEU A 218 6.87 -3.28 2.04
CA LEU A 218 7.56 -2.07 2.51
C LEU A 218 8.46 -2.36 3.73
N VAL A 219 8.00 -3.21 4.66
CA VAL A 219 8.79 -3.65 5.81
C VAL A 219 10.00 -4.49 5.40
N ALA A 220 9.83 -5.36 4.40
CA ALA A 220 10.92 -6.17 3.87
C ALA A 220 12.03 -5.29 3.28
N ILE A 221 11.67 -4.20 2.59
CA ILE A 221 12.62 -3.21 2.07
C ILE A 221 13.38 -2.54 3.22
N ASP A 222 12.68 -2.09 4.27
CA ASP A 222 13.30 -1.48 5.45
C ASP A 222 14.28 -2.46 6.14
N SER A 223 13.85 -3.71 6.32
CA SER A 223 14.65 -4.76 6.96
C SER A 223 15.91 -5.08 6.16
N ALA A 224 15.80 -5.14 4.82
CA ALA A 224 16.94 -5.38 3.92
C ALA A 224 17.92 -4.20 3.88
N ALA A 225 17.46 -2.96 4.07
CA ALA A 225 18.34 -1.80 4.19
C ALA A 225 19.12 -1.82 5.52
N ARG A 226 18.43 -2.13 6.62
CA ARG A 226 19.05 -2.22 7.95
C ARG A 226 20.07 -3.35 8.06
N SER A 227 19.85 -4.49 7.39
CA SER A 227 20.81 -5.60 7.42
C SER A 227 22.12 -5.23 6.72
N LYS A 228 22.07 -4.49 5.61
CA LYS A 228 23.26 -4.00 4.88
C LYS A 228 24.10 -3.01 5.69
N LYS A 229 23.50 -2.31 6.66
CA LYS A 229 24.22 -1.37 7.54
C LYS A 229 25.03 -2.08 8.64
N ARG A 230 24.69 -3.34 8.96
CA ARG A 230 25.31 -4.11 10.05
C ARG A 230 26.46 -5.01 9.59
N GLY A 231 26.57 -5.28 8.30
CA GLY A 231 27.66 -6.06 7.70
C GLY A 231 28.71 -5.15 7.13
#